data_AF-A0A924YFM6-F1
#
_entry.id   AF-A0A924YFM6-F1
#
_cell.length_a   1.000
_cell.length_b   1.000
_cell.length_c   1.000
_cell.angle_alpha   90.00
_cell.angle_beta   90.00
_cell.angle_gamma   90.00
#
_symmetry.space_group_name_H-M   'P 1'
#
loop_
_entity.id
_entity.type
_entity.pdbx_description
1 polymer ?
#
loop_
_entity_poly.entity_id
_entity_poly.type
_entity_poly.pdbx_seq_one_letter_code
_entity_poly.pdbx_strand_id
1 'polypeptide(L)'
;MARLILVITFVVVLGGILILNQNPMATHSAVAATVEVTAEAADGTVALVGDAERGAEIFVNGANGAPACQTCHGITQQAFGSRFAHNLGPNLFGLSERAGERVEGLSAEEYIHNSIVNPGDYLVEGFDNNMYPTFGEQLTEQDIADLVAYVVTL
;
A
#
# COMPACT_ATOMS: atom_id res chain seq x y z
N MET A 1 16.44 39.23 -42.15
CA MET A 1 16.54 40.61 -41.65
C MET A 1 17.00 40.54 -40.20
N ALA A 2 17.93 41.41 -39.84
CA ALA A 2 18.90 41.22 -38.77
C ALA A 2 18.41 41.59 -37.36
N ARG A 3 18.99 40.88 -36.39
CA ARG A 3 19.11 41.08 -34.93
C ARG A 3 18.96 42.53 -34.44
N LEU A 4 18.17 42.74 -33.38
CA LEU A 4 18.13 44.00 -32.63
C LEU A 4 18.60 43.80 -31.18
N ILE A 5 19.50 44.69 -30.77
CA ILE A 5 20.28 44.73 -29.54
C ILE A 5 19.65 45.73 -28.55
N LEU A 6 19.59 45.25 -27.31
CA LEU A 6 19.56 45.84 -25.96
C LEU A 6 19.92 47.34 -25.70
N VAL A 7 19.37 47.84 -24.56
CA VAL A 7 19.79 48.91 -23.60
C VAL A 7 19.33 50.35 -23.95
N ILE A 8 18.69 51.15 -23.06
CA ILE A 8 19.34 51.95 -21.99
C ILE A 8 18.31 52.57 -21.00
N THR A 9 18.49 52.19 -19.72
CA THR A 9 18.40 52.92 -18.43
C THR A 9 17.25 53.86 -18.07
N PHE A 10 16.66 53.63 -16.89
CA PHE A 10 16.54 54.66 -15.84
C PHE A 10 16.68 54.02 -14.45
N VAL A 11 17.76 54.39 -13.76
CA VAL A 11 18.03 54.10 -12.36
C VAL A 11 17.43 55.25 -11.55
N VAL A 12 16.50 54.99 -10.62
CA VAL A 12 16.44 55.69 -9.32
C VAL A 12 15.91 54.72 -8.27
N VAL A 13 16.79 54.41 -7.33
CA VAL A 13 16.57 53.70 -6.07
C VAL A 13 15.81 54.61 -5.10
N LEU A 14 14.94 54.06 -4.25
CA LEU A 14 14.95 54.28 -2.78
C LEU A 14 13.76 53.60 -2.08
N GLY A 15 14.09 52.69 -1.16
CA GLY A 15 13.32 52.52 0.08
C GLY A 15 12.64 51.16 0.29
N GLY A 16 13.19 50.34 1.18
CA GLY A 16 12.40 49.36 1.94
C GLY A 16 12.96 47.94 2.07
N ILE A 17 13.92 47.77 2.99
CA ILE A 17 14.03 46.70 4.02
C ILE A 17 13.65 45.26 3.57
N LEU A 18 14.65 44.39 3.36
CA LEU A 18 15.01 43.26 4.25
C LEU A 18 13.82 42.31 4.52
N ILE A 19 13.85 41.04 4.14
CA ILE A 19 14.56 39.97 4.87
C ILE A 19 14.96 38.86 3.89
N LEU A 20 16.25 38.54 3.86
CA LEU A 20 16.78 37.28 3.35
C LEU A 20 16.37 36.17 4.33
N ASN A 21 15.57 35.20 3.90
CA ASN A 21 15.41 33.95 4.62
C ASN A 21 16.46 32.95 4.07
N GLN A 22 17.70 33.12 4.52
CA GLN A 22 18.69 32.06 4.44
C GLN A 22 18.34 31.02 5.50
N ASN A 23 17.94 29.82 5.11
CA ASN A 23 17.85 28.69 6.01
C ASN A 23 19.22 27.96 5.98
N PRO A 24 20.11 28.17 6.97
CA PRO A 24 21.37 27.45 7.02
C PRO A 24 21.13 25.99 7.43
N MET A 25 21.83 25.12 6.72
CA MET A 25 22.03 23.69 7.01
C MET A 25 22.50 23.53 8.47
N ALA A 26 21.62 23.10 9.37
CA ALA A 26 21.95 22.81 10.75
C ALA A 26 22.32 21.33 10.90
N THR A 27 23.62 21.09 10.96
CA THR A 27 24.23 19.85 11.46
C THR A 27 23.69 19.51 12.85
N HIS A 28 22.90 18.45 12.97
CA HIS A 28 22.62 17.83 14.26
C HIS A 28 23.57 16.66 14.46
N SER A 29 24.45 16.86 15.44
CA SER A 29 25.42 15.94 15.98
C SER A 29 24.79 14.62 16.40
N ALA A 30 25.52 13.54 16.14
CA ALA A 30 25.27 12.22 16.67
C ALA A 30 25.08 12.25 18.21
N VAL A 31 24.00 11.62 18.68
CA VAL A 31 23.91 11.04 20.02
C VAL A 31 23.38 9.63 19.83
N ALA A 32 24.28 8.66 19.96
CA ALA A 32 23.94 7.25 20.08
C ALA A 32 23.18 7.08 21.40
N ALA A 33 21.85 6.91 21.31
CA ALA A 33 21.04 6.47 22.42
C ALA A 33 21.09 4.93 22.45
N THR A 34 21.93 4.38 23.31
CA THR A 34 21.87 2.97 23.71
C THR A 34 20.65 2.78 24.58
N VAL A 35 19.62 2.12 24.05
CA VAL A 35 18.51 1.58 24.85
C VAL A 35 18.90 0.16 25.23
N GLU A 36 19.14 -0.06 26.52
CA GLU A 36 19.22 -1.40 27.10
C GLU A 36 17.81 -1.98 27.13
N VAL A 37 17.54 -2.93 26.23
CA VAL A 37 16.31 -3.70 26.22
C VAL A 37 16.46 -4.84 27.22
N THR A 38 15.78 -4.75 28.36
CA THR A 38 15.54 -5.91 29.22
C THR A 38 14.58 -6.84 28.50
N ALA A 39 15.10 -8.02 28.13
CA ALA A 39 14.38 -9.05 27.42
C ALA A 39 13.34 -9.72 28.33
N GLU A 40 12.07 -9.39 28.12
CA GLU A 40 10.95 -10.26 28.45
C GLU A 40 10.54 -11.01 27.18
N ALA A 41 10.50 -12.35 27.28
CA ALA A 41 10.29 -13.26 26.17
C ALA A 41 8.91 -13.03 25.48
N ALA A 42 8.95 -12.59 24.23
CA ALA A 42 7.84 -12.67 23.30
C ALA A 42 8.26 -13.58 22.13
N ASP A 43 7.35 -14.46 21.76
CA ASP A 43 7.42 -15.37 20.63
C ASP A 43 8.00 -14.69 19.38
N GLY A 44 8.99 -15.34 18.78
CA GLY A 44 9.97 -14.75 17.87
C GLY A 44 9.47 -14.48 16.45
N THR A 45 8.21 -14.09 16.27
CA THR A 45 7.70 -13.60 14.99
C THR A 45 7.88 -12.10 14.94
N VAL A 46 8.94 -11.64 14.26
CA VAL A 46 9.01 -10.24 13.82
C VAL A 46 7.86 -10.04 12.84
N ALA A 47 6.90 -9.19 13.19
CA ALA A 47 5.83 -8.81 12.26
C ALA A 47 6.46 -8.23 10.98
N LEU A 48 6.19 -8.86 9.84
CA LEU A 48 6.68 -8.39 8.55
C LEU A 48 5.99 -7.07 8.21
N VAL A 49 6.78 -6.05 7.88
CA VAL A 49 6.25 -4.80 7.36
C VAL A 49 6.09 -4.96 5.85
N GLY A 50 4.86 -4.85 5.35
CA GLY A 50 4.56 -4.95 3.93
C GLY A 50 4.90 -3.68 3.15
N ASP A 51 5.35 -3.86 1.92
CA ASP A 51 5.55 -2.82 0.90
C ASP A 51 4.35 -2.82 -0.08
N ALA A 52 3.52 -1.78 0.00
CA ALA A 52 2.33 -1.66 -0.84
C ALA A 52 2.64 -1.48 -2.34
N GLU A 53 3.81 -0.91 -2.70
CA GLU A 53 4.21 -0.77 -4.11
C GLU A 53 4.51 -2.16 -4.69
N ARG A 54 5.26 -2.98 -3.95
CA ARG A 54 5.51 -4.39 -4.31
C ARG A 54 4.21 -5.22 -4.31
N GLY A 55 3.33 -4.97 -3.34
CA GLY A 55 2.01 -5.61 -3.28
C GLY A 55 1.17 -5.33 -4.52
N ALA A 56 1.20 -4.10 -5.03
CA ALA A 56 0.53 -3.72 -6.27
C ALA A 56 1.08 -4.50 -7.48
N GLU A 57 2.40 -4.69 -7.55
CA GLU A 57 3.02 -5.49 -8.62
C GLU A 57 2.58 -6.95 -8.59
N ILE A 58 2.53 -7.57 -7.40
CA ILE A 58 2.06 -8.95 -7.21
C ILE A 58 0.57 -9.07 -7.55
N PHE A 59 -0.24 -8.09 -7.15
CA PHE A 59 -1.67 -8.05 -7.45
C PHE A 59 -1.94 -8.10 -8.97
N VAL A 60 -1.12 -7.38 -9.74
CA VAL A 60 -1.23 -7.28 -11.20
C VAL A 60 -0.63 -8.49 -11.90
N ASN A 61 0.52 -8.99 -11.45
CA ASN A 61 1.30 -9.96 -12.23
C ASN A 61 1.30 -11.39 -11.67
N GLY A 62 0.89 -11.56 -10.41
CA GLY A 62 1.14 -12.78 -9.65
C GLY A 62 2.62 -12.90 -9.25
N ALA A 63 2.96 -13.94 -8.49
CA ALA A 63 4.33 -14.22 -8.07
C ALA A 63 4.51 -15.71 -7.78
N ASN A 64 5.72 -16.24 -7.98
CA ASN A 64 6.09 -17.63 -7.63
C ASN A 64 5.13 -18.72 -8.16
N GLY A 65 4.53 -18.51 -9.34
CA GLY A 65 3.56 -19.43 -9.94
C GLY A 65 2.12 -19.26 -9.43
N ALA A 66 1.88 -18.40 -8.43
CA ALA A 66 0.55 -17.95 -8.05
C ALA A 66 -0.02 -16.98 -9.10
N PRO A 67 -1.31 -17.10 -9.46
CA PRO A 67 -1.93 -16.22 -10.46
C PRO A 67 -2.15 -14.79 -9.93
N ALA A 68 -2.22 -13.84 -10.84
CA ALA A 68 -2.51 -12.43 -10.52
C ALA A 68 -3.93 -12.24 -9.95
N CYS A 69 -4.04 -11.50 -8.85
CA CYS A 69 -5.30 -11.21 -8.18
C CYS A 69 -6.29 -10.45 -9.08
N GLN A 70 -5.79 -9.52 -9.91
CA GLN A 70 -6.59 -8.70 -10.82
C GLN A 70 -7.35 -9.50 -11.89
N THR A 71 -6.98 -10.76 -12.12
CA THR A 71 -7.67 -11.62 -13.10
C THR A 71 -9.08 -12.01 -12.64
N CYS A 72 -9.33 -11.99 -11.33
CA CYS A 72 -10.61 -12.33 -10.72
C CYS A 72 -11.24 -11.17 -9.95
N HIS A 73 -10.43 -10.25 -9.40
CA HIS A 73 -10.89 -9.16 -8.56
C HIS A 73 -10.85 -7.81 -9.29
N GLY A 74 -11.99 -7.14 -9.35
CA GLY A 74 -12.07 -5.75 -9.78
C GLY A 74 -11.77 -4.77 -8.63
N ILE A 75 -11.35 -3.56 -9.01
CA ILE A 75 -11.24 -2.38 -8.12
C ILE A 75 -12.05 -1.26 -8.77
N THR A 76 -13.37 -1.30 -8.59
CA THR A 76 -14.27 -0.33 -9.23
C THR A 76 -15.16 0.34 -8.20
N GLN A 77 -15.47 1.63 -8.41
CA GLN A 77 -16.44 2.37 -7.59
C GLN A 77 -17.89 1.89 -7.77
N GLN A 78 -18.12 0.90 -8.64
CA GLN A 78 -19.44 0.31 -8.76
C GLN A 78 -19.73 -0.58 -7.56
N ALA A 79 -20.98 -0.56 -7.10
CA ALA A 79 -21.39 -1.19 -5.84
C ALA A 79 -20.86 -2.62 -5.68
N PHE A 80 -20.61 -3.01 -4.42
CA PHE A 80 -20.23 -4.37 -4.05
C PHE A 80 -21.21 -5.39 -4.66
N GLY A 81 -20.71 -6.33 -5.46
CA GLY A 81 -21.55 -7.28 -6.21
C GLY A 81 -22.05 -6.79 -7.59
N SER A 82 -21.62 -5.60 -8.07
CA SER A 82 -21.85 -5.16 -9.45
C SER A 82 -21.11 -6.10 -10.39
N ARG A 83 -21.87 -7.01 -11.00
CA ARG A 83 -21.44 -7.97 -12.02
C ARG A 83 -20.89 -7.24 -13.25
N PHE A 84 -19.62 -6.83 -13.19
CA PHE A 84 -18.84 -6.71 -14.42
C PHE A 84 -18.63 -8.10 -14.99
N ALA A 85 -18.55 -8.19 -16.32
CA ALA A 85 -18.70 -9.43 -17.09
C ALA A 85 -17.66 -10.55 -16.80
N HIS A 86 -16.73 -10.33 -15.85
CA HIS A 86 -15.72 -11.29 -15.41
C HIS A 86 -15.56 -11.39 -13.87
N ASN A 87 -16.58 -11.04 -13.09
CA ASN A 87 -16.58 -11.13 -11.61
C ASN A 87 -16.48 -12.57 -11.07
N LEU A 88 -15.31 -13.20 -11.21
CA LEU A 88 -15.01 -14.47 -10.56
C LEU A 88 -14.80 -14.30 -9.05
N GLY A 89 -14.42 -13.09 -8.60
CA GLY A 89 -14.26 -12.74 -7.19
C GLY A 89 -14.93 -11.41 -6.79
N PRO A 90 -15.07 -11.15 -5.47
CA PRO A 90 -15.60 -9.90 -4.93
C PRO A 90 -14.82 -8.65 -5.38
N ASN A 91 -15.51 -7.53 -5.55
CA ASN A 91 -14.87 -6.23 -5.76
C ASN A 91 -14.07 -5.83 -4.50
N LEU A 92 -12.85 -5.34 -4.70
CA LEU A 92 -11.93 -4.99 -3.61
C LEU A 92 -11.88 -3.48 -3.32
N PHE A 93 -12.54 -2.64 -4.11
CA PHE A 93 -12.62 -1.20 -3.84
C PHE A 93 -13.22 -0.93 -2.45
N GLY A 94 -12.55 -0.15 -1.61
CA GLY A 94 -12.93 0.15 -0.22
C GLY A 94 -13.00 -1.09 0.68
N LEU A 95 -12.21 -2.14 0.42
CA LEU A 95 -12.33 -3.40 1.15
C LEU A 95 -12.03 -3.22 2.64
N SER A 96 -11.03 -2.40 2.99
CA SER A 96 -10.63 -2.17 4.38
C SER A 96 -11.78 -1.67 5.26
N GLU A 97 -12.72 -0.90 4.69
CA GLU A 97 -13.89 -0.37 5.41
C GLU A 97 -14.87 -1.46 5.86
N ARG A 98 -14.89 -2.62 5.19
CA ARG A 98 -15.88 -3.69 5.43
C ARG A 98 -15.28 -5.05 5.78
N ALA A 99 -13.97 -5.21 5.68
CA ALA A 99 -13.27 -6.48 5.91
C ALA A 99 -13.38 -6.93 7.37
N GLY A 100 -13.19 -6.02 8.33
CA GLY A 100 -13.30 -6.31 9.76
C GLY A 100 -14.72 -6.66 10.23
N GLU A 101 -15.74 -6.43 9.39
CA GLU A 101 -17.13 -6.78 9.70
C GLU A 101 -17.51 -8.19 9.22
N ARG A 102 -16.62 -8.88 8.48
CA ARG A 102 -16.93 -10.17 7.85
C ARG A 102 -16.90 -11.35 8.81
N VAL A 103 -15.94 -11.32 9.73
CA VAL A 103 -15.71 -12.38 10.71
C VAL A 103 -15.52 -11.72 12.07
N GLU A 104 -16.38 -12.08 13.02
CA GLU A 104 -16.33 -11.52 14.37
C GLU A 104 -14.95 -11.78 15.01
N GLY A 105 -14.32 -10.71 15.49
CA GLY A 105 -13.03 -10.78 16.19
C GLY A 105 -11.80 -10.65 15.28
N LEU A 106 -11.95 -10.52 13.96
CA LEU A 106 -10.83 -10.22 13.06
C LEU A 106 -10.78 -8.73 12.69
N SER A 107 -9.58 -8.17 12.64
CA SER A 107 -9.30 -6.91 11.94
C SER A 107 -9.44 -7.04 10.43
N ALA A 108 -9.42 -5.92 9.72
CA ALA A 108 -9.45 -5.92 8.25
C ALA A 108 -8.20 -6.63 7.67
N GLU A 109 -7.03 -6.33 8.23
CA GLU A 109 -5.75 -6.91 7.87
C GLU A 109 -5.73 -8.43 8.08
N GLU A 110 -6.20 -8.90 9.25
CA GLU A 110 -6.29 -10.34 9.54
C GLU A 110 -7.27 -11.05 8.62
N TYR A 111 -8.43 -10.45 8.33
CA TYR A 111 -9.37 -11.00 7.36
C TYR A 111 -8.75 -11.12 5.96
N ILE A 112 -8.06 -10.08 5.49
CA ILE A 112 -7.42 -10.07 4.17
C ILE A 112 -6.30 -11.10 4.12
N HIS A 113 -5.44 -11.15 5.13
CA HIS A 113 -4.39 -12.15 5.26
C HIS A 113 -4.98 -13.57 5.18
N ASN A 114 -5.97 -13.86 6.03
CA ASN A 114 -6.62 -15.17 6.08
C ASN A 114 -7.31 -15.53 4.76
N SER A 115 -7.89 -14.56 4.07
CA SER A 115 -8.49 -14.77 2.74
C SER A 115 -7.46 -15.13 1.67
N ILE A 116 -6.20 -14.70 1.82
CA ILE A 116 -5.10 -15.06 0.92
C ILE A 116 -4.56 -16.45 1.27
N VAL A 117 -4.26 -16.70 2.54
CA VAL A 117 -3.63 -17.97 2.95
C VAL A 117 -4.60 -19.15 2.98
N ASN A 118 -5.87 -18.90 3.31
CA ASN A 118 -6.94 -19.90 3.40
C ASN A 118 -8.21 -19.42 2.67
N PRO A 119 -8.20 -19.32 1.32
CA PRO A 119 -9.30 -18.71 0.57
C PRO A 119 -10.67 -19.39 0.73
N GLY A 120 -10.71 -20.65 1.17
CA GLY A 120 -11.92 -21.42 1.38
C GLY A 120 -12.56 -21.28 2.76
N ASP A 121 -11.89 -20.63 3.73
CA ASP A 121 -12.36 -20.56 5.12
C ASP A 121 -13.53 -19.58 5.29
N TYR A 122 -13.58 -18.53 4.46
CA TYR A 122 -14.68 -17.59 4.41
C TYR A 122 -15.06 -17.30 2.96
N LEU A 123 -16.31 -17.63 2.60
CA LEU A 123 -16.87 -17.34 1.28
C LEU A 123 -17.84 -16.17 1.38
N VAL A 124 -17.56 -15.11 0.63
CA VAL A 124 -18.47 -13.97 0.50
C VAL A 124 -19.77 -14.43 -0.15
N GLU A 125 -20.92 -14.03 0.42
CA GLU A 125 -22.23 -14.35 -0.15
C GLU A 125 -22.30 -13.99 -1.66
N GLY A 126 -22.75 -14.95 -2.46
CA GLY A 126 -22.87 -14.81 -3.91
C GLY A 126 -21.62 -15.14 -4.72
N PHE A 127 -20.53 -15.61 -4.09
CA PHE A 127 -19.31 -16.08 -4.75
C PHE A 127 -19.04 -17.55 -4.44
N ASP A 128 -18.56 -18.28 -5.43
CA ASP A 128 -18.14 -19.68 -5.30
C ASP A 128 -16.70 -19.77 -4.78
N ASN A 129 -16.32 -20.95 -4.26
CA ASN A 129 -14.94 -21.24 -3.85
C ASN A 129 -14.03 -21.49 -5.07
N ASN A 130 -13.67 -20.40 -5.77
CA ASN A 130 -12.88 -20.43 -7.00
C ASN A 130 -11.52 -19.72 -6.87
N MET A 131 -11.21 -19.16 -5.70
CA MET A 131 -9.91 -18.53 -5.47
C MET A 131 -8.81 -19.60 -5.44
N TYR A 132 -7.64 -19.28 -5.99
CA TYR A 132 -6.53 -20.23 -6.11
C TYR A 132 -6.12 -20.75 -4.71
N PRO A 133 -6.27 -22.05 -4.41
CA PRO A 133 -6.31 -22.53 -3.03
C PRO A 133 -4.94 -22.59 -2.34
N THR A 134 -3.84 -22.51 -3.10
CA THR A 134 -2.48 -22.72 -2.60
C THR A 134 -1.64 -21.44 -2.59
N PHE A 135 -2.27 -20.26 -2.46
CA PHE A 135 -1.52 -18.99 -2.34
C PHE A 135 -0.52 -19.02 -1.18
N GLY A 136 -0.90 -19.55 -0.01
CA GLY A 136 0.01 -19.67 1.14
C GLY A 136 1.18 -20.64 0.95
N GLU A 137 1.14 -21.50 -0.08
CA GLU A 137 2.26 -22.38 -0.43
C GLU A 137 3.18 -21.76 -1.49
N GLN A 138 2.61 -20.93 -2.38
CA GLN A 138 3.36 -20.33 -3.50
C GLN A 138 3.97 -18.97 -3.14
N LEU A 139 3.24 -18.15 -2.40
CA LEU A 139 3.70 -16.82 -2.00
C LEU A 139 4.56 -16.94 -0.76
N THR A 140 5.64 -16.15 -0.70
CA THR A 140 6.40 -16.02 0.54
C THR A 140 5.61 -15.21 1.57
N GLU A 141 5.96 -15.34 2.85
CA GLU A 141 5.36 -14.52 3.91
C GLU A 141 5.48 -13.01 3.62
N GLN A 142 6.59 -12.57 3.02
CA GLN A 142 6.77 -11.18 2.61
C GLN A 142 5.87 -10.80 1.43
N ASP A 143 5.68 -11.68 0.44
CA ASP A 143 4.74 -11.44 -0.67
C ASP A 143 3.31 -11.26 -0.15
N ILE A 144 2.92 -12.04 0.86
CA ILE A 144 1.61 -11.94 1.51
C ILE A 144 1.51 -10.63 2.29
N ALA A 145 2.54 -10.27 3.08
CA ALA A 145 2.57 -9.00 3.81
C ALA A 145 2.45 -7.78 2.87
N ASP A 146 3.16 -7.80 1.73
CA ASP A 146 3.11 -6.76 0.71
C ASP A 146 1.72 -6.66 0.07
N LEU A 147 1.10 -7.81 -0.28
CA LEU A 147 -0.27 -7.86 -0.78
C LEU A 147 -1.27 -7.30 0.22
N VAL A 148 -1.18 -7.68 1.49
CA VAL A 148 -2.06 -7.15 2.54
C VAL A 148 -1.90 -5.63 2.63
N ALA A 149 -0.65 -5.14 2.67
CA ALA A 149 -0.35 -3.71 2.73
C ALA A 149 -0.90 -2.93 1.53
N TYR A 150 -0.91 -3.53 0.34
CA TYR A 150 -1.55 -2.94 -0.84
C TYR A 150 -3.09 -2.99 -0.75
N VAL A 151 -3.67 -4.15 -0.46
CA VAL A 151 -5.12 -4.38 -0.54
C VAL A 151 -5.90 -3.53 0.48
N VAL A 152 -5.32 -3.22 1.64
CA VAL A 152 -5.98 -2.31 2.61
C VAL A 152 -6.10 -0.87 2.12
N THR A 153 -5.34 -0.48 1.08
CA THR A 153 -5.39 0.86 0.48
C THR A 153 -6.42 1.01 -0.64
N LEU A 154 -7.02 -0.11 -1.09
CA LEU A 154 -7.99 -0.19 -2.19
C LEU A 154 -9.39 0.23 -1.78
#